data_AF-Q3C019-F1
#
_entry.id   AF-Q3C019-F1
#
_cell.length_a   1.000
_cell.length_b   1.000
_cell.length_c   1.000
_cell.angle_alpha   90.00
_cell.angle_beta   90.00
_cell.angle_gamma   90.00
#
_symmetry.space_group_name_H-M   'P 1'
#
loop_
_entity.id
_entity.type
_entity.pdbx_description
1 polymer ?
#
loop_
_entity_poly.entity_id
_entity_poly.type
_entity_poly.pdbx_seq_one_letter_code
_entity_poly.pdbx_strand_id
1 'polypeptide(L)'
;MPWQNDLRRTSRDAVVAERVIVAVEQLLERDRHLFVHRVGERAISHRLAIYVEAQFPGWDVDCEYDRDNAARKMIPDGTGNDDDEGSAVLPDIIVHRRGPGENHVVFELKKSSNRLPDDRDLEKLRAYGRHLGYAHGVFIRFVVGEPNPDISRAEFIYGD
;
A
#
# COMPACT_ATOMS: atom_id res chain seq x y z
N MET A 1 20.62 -2.47 -3.89
CA MET A 1 19.35 -3.01 -3.37
C MET A 1 18.32 -2.87 -4.48
N PRO A 2 17.67 -3.95 -4.95
CA PRO A 2 16.87 -3.93 -6.17
C PRO A 2 15.60 -3.06 -6.03
N TRP A 3 14.83 -3.26 -4.95
CA TRP A 3 13.49 -2.71 -4.83
C TRP A 3 13.44 -1.18 -4.59
N GLN A 4 14.44 -0.60 -3.91
CA GLN A 4 14.51 0.87 -3.77
C GLN A 4 14.72 1.54 -5.13
N ASN A 5 15.50 0.91 -6.02
CA ASN A 5 15.70 1.44 -7.37
C ASN A 5 14.41 1.32 -8.20
N ASP A 6 13.62 0.27 -7.99
CA ASP A 6 12.32 0.12 -8.64
C ASP A 6 11.34 1.21 -8.19
N LEU A 7 11.25 1.49 -6.88
CA LEU A 7 10.43 2.59 -6.35
C LEU A 7 10.88 3.95 -6.88
N ARG A 8 12.18 4.23 -6.87
CA ARG A 8 12.73 5.48 -7.44
C ARG A 8 12.43 5.63 -8.93
N ARG A 9 12.55 4.54 -9.69
CA ARG A 9 12.34 4.53 -11.14
C ARG A 9 10.87 4.69 -11.51
N THR A 10 9.97 4.07 -10.75
CA THR A 10 8.53 4.04 -11.05
C THR A 10 7.77 5.24 -10.49
N SER A 11 8.31 5.91 -9.45
CA SER A 11 7.67 7.10 -8.89
C SER A 11 7.77 8.33 -9.81
N ARG A 12 6.69 9.10 -9.87
CA ARG A 12 6.63 10.46 -10.43
C ARG A 12 7.02 11.55 -9.42
N ASP A 13 7.16 11.19 -8.14
CA ASP A 13 7.58 12.09 -7.06
C ASP A 13 8.73 11.45 -6.26
N ALA A 14 9.92 12.04 -6.38
CA ALA A 14 11.12 11.54 -5.71
C ALA A 14 11.03 11.64 -4.18
N VAL A 15 10.37 12.66 -3.64
CA VAL A 15 10.23 12.85 -2.19
C VAL A 15 9.30 11.79 -1.62
N VAL A 16 8.17 11.52 -2.27
CA VAL A 16 7.25 10.44 -1.88
C VAL A 16 7.96 9.08 -1.97
N ALA A 17 8.75 8.85 -3.02
CA ALA A 17 9.54 7.62 -3.15
C ALA A 17 10.50 7.39 -1.98
N GLU A 18 11.29 8.41 -1.62
CA GLU A 18 12.22 8.29 -0.49
C GLU A 18 11.49 8.07 0.85
N ARG A 19 10.35 8.74 1.06
CA ARG A 19 9.53 8.52 2.26
C ARG A 19 9.04 7.07 2.37
N VAL A 20 8.54 6.51 1.26
CA VAL A 20 8.12 5.10 1.21
C VAL A 20 9.29 4.16 1.47
N ILE A 21 10.44 4.42 0.84
CA ILE A 21 11.66 3.63 1.04
C ILE A 21 12.08 3.61 2.51
N VAL A 22 12.16 4.79 3.13
CA VAL A 22 12.55 4.93 4.54
C VAL A 22 11.56 4.23 5.48
N ALA A 23 10.26 4.28 5.20
CA ALA A 23 9.26 3.56 5.99
C ALA A 23 9.40 2.03 5.89
N VAL A 24 9.63 1.52 4.67
CA VAL A 24 9.82 0.08 4.42
C VAL A 24 11.14 -0.42 5.01
N GLU A 25 12.22 0.35 4.91
CA GLU A 25 13.51 0.00 5.52
C GLU A 25 13.40 -0.12 7.04
N GLN A 26 12.72 0.84 7.70
CA GLN A 26 12.47 0.76 9.14
C GLN A 26 11.64 -0.47 9.53
N LEU A 27 10.62 -0.82 8.74
CA LEU A 27 9.83 -2.03 8.96
C LEU A 27 10.68 -3.30 8.86
N LEU A 28 11.48 -3.43 7.81
CA LEU A 28 12.35 -4.60 7.60
C LEU A 28 13.42 -4.70 8.68
N GLU A 29 13.95 -3.58 9.18
CA GLU A 29 14.96 -3.55 10.22
C GLU A 29 14.39 -3.88 11.61
N ARG A 30 13.29 -3.22 11.99
CA ARG A 30 12.78 -3.22 13.38
C ARG A 30 11.75 -4.31 13.65
N ASP A 31 11.04 -4.78 12.63
CA ASP A 31 9.93 -5.73 12.76
C ASP A 31 10.21 -7.08 12.07
N ARG A 32 11.50 -7.47 11.98
CA ARG A 32 11.98 -8.72 11.35
C ARG A 32 11.18 -9.96 11.73
N HIS A 33 10.78 -10.06 13.00
CA HIS A 33 10.00 -11.17 13.54
C HIS A 33 8.71 -11.43 12.74
N LEU A 34 8.04 -10.39 12.24
CA LEU A 34 6.81 -10.54 11.46
C LEU A 34 7.02 -11.34 10.17
N PHE A 35 8.14 -11.13 9.50
CA PHE A 35 8.46 -11.75 8.23
C PHE A 35 9.00 -13.18 8.42
N VAL A 36 9.89 -13.37 9.40
CA VAL A 36 10.48 -14.68 9.72
C VAL A 36 9.37 -15.68 10.09
N HIS A 37 8.38 -15.26 10.88
CA HIS A 37 7.30 -16.11 11.35
C HIS A 37 6.04 -16.06 10.48
N ARG A 38 6.12 -15.51 9.26
CA ARG A 38 5.02 -15.45 8.27
C ARG A 38 3.73 -14.85 8.83
N VAL A 39 3.84 -13.87 9.73
CA VAL A 39 2.70 -13.23 10.40
C VAL A 39 1.72 -12.66 9.35
N GLY A 40 0.44 -12.57 9.71
CA GLY A 40 -0.63 -12.08 8.83
C GLY A 40 -0.36 -10.67 8.28
N GLU A 41 -0.82 -10.41 7.05
CA GLU A 41 -0.61 -9.14 6.35
C GLU A 41 -1.09 -7.95 7.17
N ARG A 42 -2.25 -8.04 7.83
CA ARG A 42 -2.76 -6.97 8.72
C ARG A 42 -1.76 -6.48 9.78
N ALA A 43 -0.99 -7.40 10.38
CA ALA A 43 0.02 -7.01 11.37
C ALA A 43 1.19 -6.27 10.71
N ILE A 44 1.59 -6.70 9.51
CA ILE A 44 2.62 -6.05 8.70
C ILE A 44 2.11 -4.66 8.25
N SER A 45 0.87 -4.56 7.76
CA SER A 45 0.22 -3.32 7.34
C SER A 45 0.18 -2.32 8.50
N HIS A 46 -0.26 -2.75 9.69
CA HIS A 46 -0.29 -1.90 10.87
C HIS A 46 1.10 -1.35 11.24
N ARG A 47 2.13 -2.21 11.26
CA ARG A 47 3.49 -1.76 11.59
C ARG A 47 4.07 -0.85 10.52
N LEU A 48 3.82 -1.13 9.24
CA LEU A 48 4.22 -0.24 8.15
C LEU A 48 3.53 1.13 8.28
N ALA A 49 2.23 1.16 8.59
CA ALA A 49 1.46 2.40 8.73
C ALA A 49 2.08 3.35 9.78
N ILE A 50 2.62 2.83 10.88
CA ILE A 50 3.33 3.64 11.89
C ILE A 50 4.56 4.32 11.29
N TYR A 51 5.36 3.61 10.51
CA TYR A 51 6.54 4.19 9.88
C TYR A 51 6.17 5.15 8.75
N VAL A 52 5.11 4.84 7.99
CA VAL A 52 4.56 5.75 6.98
C VAL A 52 4.09 7.04 7.65
N GLU A 53 3.28 6.99 8.71
CA GLU A 53 2.82 8.18 9.44
C GLU A 53 3.98 9.09 9.87
N ALA A 54 5.07 8.50 10.38
CA ALA A 54 6.27 9.25 10.74
C ALA A 54 6.94 9.97 9.54
N GLN A 55 6.78 9.46 8.31
CA GLN A 55 7.34 10.06 7.09
C GLN A 55 6.39 11.09 6.42
N PHE A 56 5.12 11.13 6.79
CA PHE A 56 4.11 12.03 6.20
C PHE A 56 3.52 12.99 7.24
N PRO A 57 4.33 13.90 7.82
CA PRO A 57 3.88 14.81 8.87
C PRO A 57 2.71 15.67 8.39
N GLY A 58 1.67 15.72 9.22
CA GLY A 58 0.45 16.47 8.96
C GLY A 58 -0.58 15.71 8.12
N TRP A 59 -0.30 14.53 7.59
CA TRP A 59 -1.31 13.66 6.97
C TRP A 59 -1.89 12.68 7.98
N ASP A 60 -3.11 12.22 7.75
CA ASP A 60 -3.67 11.06 8.44
C ASP A 60 -3.17 9.78 7.74
N VAL A 61 -2.84 8.75 8.52
CA VAL A 61 -2.49 7.42 8.00
C VAL A 61 -3.37 6.37 8.65
N ASP A 62 -4.15 5.68 7.84
CA ASP A 62 -5.15 4.72 8.32
C ASP A 62 -5.00 3.38 7.58
N CYS A 63 -5.11 2.28 8.32
CA CYS A 63 -5.28 0.94 7.74
C CYS A 63 -6.75 0.66 7.47
N GLU A 64 -7.04 -0.08 6.39
CA GLU A 64 -8.38 -0.58 6.08
C GLU A 64 -9.48 0.51 6.16
N TYR A 65 -9.16 1.74 5.75
CA TYR A 65 -10.10 2.85 5.80
C TYR A 65 -11.12 2.75 4.65
N ASP A 66 -12.35 2.40 5.00
CA ASP A 66 -13.44 2.00 4.10
C ASP A 66 -14.38 3.15 3.71
N ARG A 67 -14.01 4.40 4.01
CA ARG A 67 -14.80 5.59 3.71
C ARG A 67 -14.15 6.44 2.63
N ASP A 68 -14.99 6.97 1.74
CA ASP A 68 -14.72 8.15 0.94
C ASP A 68 -15.73 9.20 1.41
N ASN A 69 -15.25 10.23 2.11
CA ASN A 69 -16.11 11.13 2.87
C ASN A 69 -17.03 10.37 3.84
N ALA A 70 -18.34 10.56 3.73
CA ALA A 70 -19.34 9.83 4.49
C ALA A 70 -19.81 8.54 3.79
N ALA A 71 -19.46 8.36 2.51
CA ALA A 71 -19.87 7.21 1.72
C ALA A 71 -18.91 6.05 1.93
N ARG A 72 -19.40 4.84 1.66
CA ARG A 72 -18.53 3.67 1.55
C ARG A 72 -17.61 3.84 0.33
N LYS A 73 -16.35 3.42 0.46
CA LYS A 73 -15.37 3.49 -0.62
C LYS A 73 -15.66 2.43 -1.69
N MET A 74 -15.91 2.88 -2.91
CA MET A 74 -16.32 2.03 -4.03
C MET A 74 -15.51 2.32 -5.30
N ILE A 75 -15.20 1.28 -6.07
CA ILE A 75 -14.62 1.33 -7.41
C ILE A 75 -15.68 0.82 -8.42
N PRO A 76 -16.33 1.72 -9.20
CA PRO A 76 -17.53 1.39 -9.96
C PRO A 76 -17.37 0.39 -11.10
N ASP A 77 -16.15 0.17 -11.60
CA ASP A 77 -15.87 -0.74 -12.73
C ASP A 77 -15.70 -2.21 -12.29
N GLY A 78 -15.88 -2.51 -11.01
CA GLY A 78 -15.80 -3.86 -10.44
C GLY A 78 -14.39 -4.43 -10.31
N THR A 79 -13.35 -3.66 -10.69
CA THR A 79 -11.95 -4.08 -10.53
C THR A 79 -11.52 -4.24 -9.07
N GLY A 80 -12.29 -3.63 -8.16
CA GLY A 80 -12.00 -3.56 -6.73
C GLY A 80 -12.66 -4.60 -5.82
N ASN A 81 -13.49 -5.53 -6.32
CA ASN A 81 -14.41 -6.35 -5.49
C ASN A 81 -13.72 -7.10 -4.31
N ASP A 82 -13.60 -6.46 -3.15
CA ASP A 82 -13.11 -7.07 -1.92
C ASP A 82 -14.26 -7.71 -1.11
N ASP A 83 -15.53 -7.53 -1.54
CA ASP A 83 -16.73 -8.08 -0.92
C ASP A 83 -17.74 -8.72 -1.91
N ASP A 84 -18.70 -9.47 -1.34
CA ASP A 84 -19.76 -10.18 -2.08
C ASP A 84 -20.86 -9.23 -2.64
N GLU A 85 -20.85 -7.95 -2.26
CA GLU A 85 -21.82 -6.93 -2.72
C GLU A 85 -21.28 -5.97 -3.80
N GLY A 86 -20.11 -6.26 -4.36
CA GLY A 86 -19.62 -5.66 -5.59
C GLY A 86 -19.17 -4.20 -5.44
N SER A 87 -18.04 -3.90 -6.04
CA SER A 87 -17.38 -2.60 -6.15
C SER A 87 -16.77 -2.03 -4.87
N ALA A 88 -17.00 -2.58 -3.69
CA ALA A 88 -16.38 -2.03 -2.49
C ALA A 88 -14.94 -2.46 -2.32
N VAL A 89 -14.13 -1.55 -1.78
CA VAL A 89 -12.68 -1.72 -1.69
C VAL A 89 -12.17 -1.39 -0.30
N LEU A 90 -11.13 -2.11 0.12
CA LEU A 90 -10.50 -1.95 1.41
C LEU A 90 -8.98 -1.87 1.24
N PRO A 91 -8.39 -0.66 1.17
CA PRO A 91 -6.96 -0.51 1.01
C PRO A 91 -6.21 -0.91 2.27
N ASP A 92 -5.02 -1.50 2.14
CA ASP A 92 -4.23 -1.94 3.29
C ASP A 92 -3.77 -0.77 4.16
N ILE A 93 -3.29 0.30 3.52
CA ILE A 93 -2.87 1.55 4.16
C ILE A 93 -3.18 2.70 3.22
N ILE A 94 -3.62 3.83 3.78
CA ILE A 94 -3.76 5.08 3.04
C ILE A 94 -3.07 6.24 3.76
N VAL A 95 -2.58 7.20 2.99
CA VAL A 95 -2.15 8.53 3.44
C VAL A 95 -3.16 9.52 2.86
N HIS A 96 -3.90 10.20 3.71
CA HIS A 96 -5.03 11.04 3.30
C HIS A 96 -5.32 12.14 4.32
N ARG A 97 -6.35 12.95 4.03
CA ARG A 97 -6.98 13.84 4.99
C ARG A 97 -8.40 13.33 5.24
N ARG A 98 -8.72 12.95 6.47
CA ARG A 98 -10.07 12.45 6.81
C ARG A 98 -11.15 13.49 6.49
N GLY A 99 -12.31 13.05 5.96
CA GLY A 99 -13.42 13.91 5.55
C GLY A 99 -13.34 14.32 4.07
N PRO A 100 -13.75 15.55 3.68
CA PRO A 100 -13.65 16.06 2.30
C PRO A 100 -12.24 16.45 1.89
N GLY A 101 -11.27 15.71 2.41
CA GLY A 101 -9.86 15.94 2.21
C GLY A 101 -9.31 15.23 0.98
N GLU A 102 -8.00 15.30 0.87
CA GLU A 102 -7.25 14.79 -0.28
C GLU A 102 -6.74 13.36 -0.03
N ASN A 103 -6.80 12.54 -1.06
CA ASN A 103 -6.23 11.19 -1.09
C ASN A 103 -4.83 11.24 -1.70
N HIS A 104 -3.80 10.95 -0.91
CA HIS A 104 -2.41 11.12 -1.36
C HIS A 104 -1.77 9.81 -1.79
N VAL A 105 -1.67 8.83 -0.90
CA VAL A 105 -1.03 7.54 -1.18
C VAL A 105 -1.96 6.39 -0.78
N VAL A 106 -2.06 5.37 -1.61
CA VAL A 106 -2.71 4.09 -1.28
C VAL A 106 -1.72 2.95 -1.44
N PHE A 107 -1.70 2.04 -0.47
CA PHE A 107 -0.83 0.87 -0.48
C PHE A 107 -1.64 -0.40 -0.63
N GLU A 108 -1.11 -1.33 -1.44
CA GLU A 108 -1.54 -2.73 -1.48
C GLU A 108 -0.30 -3.61 -1.23
N LEU A 109 -0.41 -4.48 -0.23
CA LEU A 109 0.69 -5.25 0.33
C LEU A 109 0.42 -6.74 0.14
N LYS A 110 1.45 -7.48 -0.28
CA LYS A 110 1.41 -8.93 -0.41
C LYS A 110 2.61 -9.59 0.24
N LYS A 111 2.46 -10.84 0.63
CA LYS A 111 3.57 -11.72 1.00
C LYS A 111 3.96 -12.67 -0.13
N SER A 112 5.22 -13.07 -0.20
CA SER A 112 5.72 -14.08 -1.14
C SER A 112 5.06 -15.46 -0.97
N SER A 113 4.44 -15.73 0.19
CA SER A 113 3.63 -16.92 0.40
C SER A 113 2.27 -16.90 -0.32
N ASN A 114 1.82 -15.72 -0.78
CA ASN A 114 0.61 -15.60 -1.61
C ASN A 114 0.98 -15.93 -3.06
N ARG A 115 0.37 -17.00 -3.60
CA ARG A 115 0.65 -17.53 -4.95
C ARG A 115 -0.20 -16.89 -6.05
N LEU A 116 -1.15 -16.01 -5.69
CA LEU A 116 -1.96 -15.33 -6.69
C LEU A 116 -1.12 -14.27 -7.44
N PRO A 117 -1.36 -14.09 -8.75
CA PRO A 117 -0.75 -13.03 -9.54
C PRO A 117 -1.07 -11.63 -9.00
N ASP A 118 -0.15 -10.69 -9.20
CA ASP A 118 -0.30 -9.29 -8.75
C ASP A 118 -1.27 -8.48 -9.62
N ASP A 119 -1.59 -8.94 -10.84
CA ASP A 119 -2.30 -8.14 -11.85
C ASP A 119 -3.60 -7.52 -11.34
N ARG A 120 -4.31 -8.25 -10.48
CA ARG A 120 -5.54 -7.76 -9.85
C ARG A 120 -5.27 -6.60 -8.88
N ASP A 121 -4.25 -6.71 -8.04
CA ASP A 121 -3.89 -5.67 -7.08
C ASP A 121 -3.34 -4.43 -7.81
N LEU A 122 -2.58 -4.63 -8.88
CA LEU A 122 -2.10 -3.53 -9.72
C LEU A 122 -3.25 -2.81 -10.40
N GLU A 123 -4.23 -3.53 -10.97
CA GLU A 123 -5.40 -2.89 -11.56
C GLU A 123 -6.26 -2.18 -10.52
N LYS A 124 -6.39 -2.75 -9.31
CA LYS A 124 -7.05 -2.09 -8.18
C LYS A 124 -6.35 -0.78 -7.80
N LEU A 125 -5.00 -0.75 -7.76
CA LEU A 125 -4.22 0.48 -7.55
C LEU A 125 -4.47 1.54 -8.64
N ARG A 126 -4.54 1.14 -9.91
CA ARG A 126 -4.90 2.08 -10.98
C ARG A 126 -6.32 2.62 -10.77
N ALA A 127 -7.25 1.78 -10.39
CA ALA A 127 -8.64 2.15 -10.16
C ALA A 127 -8.81 3.09 -8.96
N TYR A 128 -8.04 2.93 -7.87
CA TYR A 128 -7.97 3.92 -6.79
C TYR A 128 -7.55 5.31 -7.30
N GLY A 129 -6.57 5.37 -8.21
CA GLY A 129 -6.16 6.62 -8.84
C GLY A 129 -7.26 7.23 -9.72
N ARG A 130 -7.88 6.42 -10.59
CA ARG A 130 -8.92 6.88 -11.53
C ARG A 130 -10.19 7.37 -10.85
N HIS A 131 -10.68 6.62 -9.86
CA HIS A 131 -12.04 6.79 -9.33
C HIS A 131 -12.07 7.44 -7.95
N LEU A 132 -10.99 7.33 -7.18
CA LEU A 132 -10.94 7.78 -5.79
C LEU A 132 -9.87 8.86 -5.56
N GLY A 133 -9.22 9.32 -6.62
CA GLY A 133 -8.34 10.50 -6.59
C GLY A 133 -7.03 10.31 -5.84
N TYR A 134 -6.58 9.06 -5.62
CA TYR A 134 -5.27 8.82 -5.03
C TYR A 134 -4.15 9.25 -5.99
N ALA A 135 -3.29 10.17 -5.54
CA ALA A 135 -2.17 10.66 -6.36
C ALA A 135 -1.09 9.59 -6.62
N HIS A 136 -0.91 8.65 -5.68
CA HIS A 136 0.09 7.60 -5.76
C HIS A 136 -0.48 6.25 -5.29
N GLY A 137 -0.44 5.24 -6.15
CA GLY A 137 -0.59 3.84 -5.74
C GLY A 137 0.77 3.21 -5.48
N VAL A 138 0.90 2.40 -4.44
CA VAL A 138 2.15 1.71 -4.09
C VAL A 138 1.86 0.23 -3.90
N PHE A 139 2.49 -0.61 -4.72
CA PHE A 139 2.46 -2.06 -4.55
C PHE A 139 3.75 -2.53 -3.87
N ILE A 140 3.64 -3.39 -2.86
CA ILE A 140 4.80 -4.00 -2.21
C ILE A 140 4.55 -5.49 -1.96
N ARG A 141 5.49 -6.33 -2.39
CA ARG A 141 5.51 -7.77 -2.09
C ARG A 141 6.69 -8.14 -1.21
N PHE A 142 6.40 -8.47 0.05
CA PHE A 142 7.38 -8.86 1.07
C PHE A 142 7.79 -10.32 0.94
N VAL A 143 9.08 -10.59 1.06
CA VAL A 143 9.63 -11.95 1.22
C VAL A 143 9.47 -12.38 2.68
N VAL A 144 8.84 -13.55 2.90
CA VAL A 144 8.58 -14.11 4.23
C VAL A 144 9.05 -15.54 4.38
N GLY A 145 9.37 -15.92 5.63
CA GLY A 145 9.86 -17.25 5.98
C GLY A 145 11.36 -17.46 5.75
N GLU A 146 12.09 -16.40 5.42
CA GLU A 146 13.54 -16.38 5.31
C GLU A 146 14.17 -15.68 6.54
N PRO A 147 15.43 -15.98 6.91
CA PRO A 147 16.11 -15.34 8.04
C PRO A 147 16.27 -13.82 7.88
N ASN A 148 16.35 -13.36 6.63
CA ASN A 148 16.48 -11.96 6.25
C ASN A 148 15.23 -11.51 5.49
N PRO A 149 14.40 -10.63 6.08
CA PRO A 149 13.29 -10.02 5.36
C PRO A 149 13.79 -9.19 4.18
N ASP A 150 13.06 -9.24 3.07
CA ASP A 150 13.37 -8.48 1.85
C ASP A 150 12.08 -8.20 1.06
N ILE A 151 12.20 -7.52 -0.07
CA ILE A 151 11.10 -7.17 -0.97
C ILE A 151 11.36 -7.80 -2.34
N SER A 152 10.41 -8.60 -2.83
CA SER A 152 10.53 -9.24 -4.15
C SER A 152 9.99 -8.37 -5.28
N ARG A 153 9.10 -7.41 -4.97
CA ARG A 153 8.54 -6.46 -5.94
C ARG A 153 8.09 -5.20 -5.20
N ALA A 154 8.46 -4.03 -5.72
CA ALA A 154 7.93 -2.76 -5.26
C ALA A 154 7.85 -1.78 -6.42
N GLU A 155 6.70 -1.12 -6.59
CA GLU A 155 6.50 -0.16 -7.66
C GLU A 155 5.38 0.82 -7.34
N PHE A 156 5.51 2.03 -7.90
CA PHE A 156 4.43 3.00 -7.96
C PHE A 156 3.52 2.71 -9.16
N ILE A 157 2.21 2.82 -8.92
CA ILE A 157 1.15 2.59 -9.89
C ILE A 157 0.26 3.84 -9.96
N TYR A 158 -0.15 4.21 -11.16
CA TYR A 158 -0.96 5.40 -11.44
C TYR A 158 -2.19 5.04 -12.26
N GLY A 159 -3.26 5.83 -12.12
CA GLY A 159 -4.55 5.56 -12.76
C GLY A 159 -4.68 6.02 -14.20
N ASP A 160 -3.78 6.87 -14.69
CA ASP A 160 -3.78 7.51 -16.01
C ASP A 160 -3.00 6.74 -17.08
#